data_AF-A0A8S9JZ99-F1
#
_entry.id   AF-A0A8S9JZ99-F1
#
_cell.length_a   1.000
_cell.length_b   1.000
_cell.length_c   1.000
_cell.angle_alpha   90.00
_cell.angle_beta   90.00
_cell.angle_gamma   90.00
#
_symmetry.space_group_name_H-M   'P 1'
#
loop_
_entity.id
_entity.type
_entity.pdbx_description
1 polymer ?
#
loop_
_entity_poly.entity_id
_entity_poly.type
_entity_poly.pdbx_seq_one_letter_code
_entity_poly.pdbx_strand_id
1 'polypeptide(L)'
;MASINDIGVAAAINIVTAIAFLLAFAILRIQPVNDRVYFPKWYLKGLRTSSIQTGGFGSKFINLDFRSYVRFLNWMPEALKMPEPELVHHAGLDSVVYLRIYLLGYLYI
;
A
#
# COMPACT_ATOMS: atom_id res chain seq x y z
N MET A 1 -3.64 -4.31 -36.79
CA MET A 1 -4.39 -3.40 -35.90
C MET A 1 -5.09 -4.27 -34.88
N ALA A 2 -5.00 -3.97 -33.59
CA ALA A 2 -5.70 -4.75 -32.56
C ALA A 2 -7.22 -4.59 -32.72
N SER A 3 -7.95 -5.69 -32.67
CA SER A 3 -9.42 -5.65 -32.66
C SER A 3 -9.93 -5.26 -31.28
N ILE A 4 -11.20 -4.85 -31.19
CA ILE A 4 -11.82 -4.54 -29.89
C ILE A 4 -11.85 -5.76 -28.96
N ASN A 5 -11.90 -6.97 -29.52
CA ASN A 5 -11.83 -8.21 -28.77
C ASN A 5 -10.43 -8.40 -28.15
N ASP A 6 -9.37 -8.12 -28.91
CA ASP A 6 -7.99 -8.19 -28.41
C ASP A 6 -7.75 -7.20 -27.26
N ILE A 7 -8.29 -5.98 -27.39
CA ILE A 7 -8.24 -4.96 -26.33
C ILE A 7 -9.03 -5.43 -25.09
N GLY A 8 -10.22 -6.00 -25.30
CA GLY A 8 -11.08 -6.50 -24.22
C GLY A 8 -10.41 -7.63 -23.41
N VAL A 9 -9.85 -8.63 -24.11
CA VAL A 9 -9.12 -9.73 -23.47
C VAL A 9 -7.89 -9.22 -22.72
N ALA A 10 -7.11 -8.33 -23.33
CA ALA A 10 -5.93 -7.75 -22.69
C ALA A 10 -6.31 -6.92 -21.44
N ALA A 11 -7.35 -6.09 -21.52
CA ALA A 11 -7.84 -5.31 -20.39
C ALA A 11 -8.31 -6.22 -19.25
N ALA A 12 -9.08 -7.27 -19.56
CA ALA A 12 -9.58 -8.22 -18.57
C ALA A 12 -8.42 -8.91 -17.81
N ILE A 13 -7.42 -9.42 -18.54
CA ILE A 13 -6.25 -10.07 -17.92
C ILE A 13 -5.50 -9.09 -17.01
N ASN A 14 -5.24 -7.87 -17.48
CA ASN A 14 -4.53 -6.87 -16.69
C ASN A 14 -5.29 -6.47 -15.44
N ILE A 15 -6.61 -6.26 -15.53
CA ILE A 15 -7.45 -5.87 -14.39
C ILE A 15 -7.51 -7.00 -13.36
N VAL A 16 -7.79 -8.24 -13.79
CA VAL A 16 -7.86 -9.40 -12.89
C VAL A 16 -6.52 -9.63 -12.19
N THR A 17 -5.42 -9.53 -12.94
CA THR A 17 -4.07 -9.69 -12.39
C THR A 17 -3.74 -8.58 -11.40
N ALA A 18 -4.10 -7.32 -11.69
CA ALA A 18 -3.93 -6.21 -10.75
C ALA A 18 -4.72 -6.42 -9.45
N ILE A 19 -5.97 -6.89 -9.54
CA ILE A 19 -6.77 -7.23 -8.37
C ILE A 19 -6.11 -8.35 -7.56
N ALA A 20 -5.60 -9.40 -8.21
CA ALA A 20 -4.87 -10.47 -7.54
C ALA A 20 -3.63 -9.95 -6.79
N PHE A 21 -2.87 -9.03 -7.38
CA PHE A 21 -1.75 -8.36 -6.71
C PHE A 21 -2.19 -7.52 -5.52
N LEU A 22 -3.30 -6.78 -5.62
CA LEU A 22 -3.82 -5.99 -4.49
C LEU A 22 -4.26 -6.87 -3.31
N LEU A 23 -4.86 -8.02 -3.60
CA LEU A 23 -5.22 -9.01 -2.58
C LEU A 23 -3.97 -9.59 -1.91
N ALA A 24 -2.98 -10.01 -2.71
CA ALA A 24 -1.70 -10.50 -2.20
C ALA A 24 -0.99 -9.43 -1.34
N PHE A 25 -0.93 -8.19 -1.82
CA PHE A 25 -0.38 -7.05 -1.08
C PHE A 25 -1.05 -6.87 0.27
N ALA A 26 -2.38 -6.90 0.33
CA ALA A 26 -3.07 -6.68 1.59
C ALA A 26 -2.85 -7.82 2.60
N ILE A 27 -2.86 -9.08 2.13
CA ILE A 27 -2.57 -10.24 2.98
C ILE A 27 -1.15 -10.15 3.55
N LEU A 28 -0.17 -9.87 2.67
CA LEU A 28 1.24 -9.81 3.05
C LEU A 28 1.55 -8.61 3.95
N ARG A 29 0.90 -7.45 3.74
CA ARG A 29 1.08 -6.24 4.55
C ARG A 29 0.62 -6.41 5.99
N ILE A 30 -0.41 -7.22 6.23
CA ILE A 30 -0.99 -7.44 7.54
C ILE A 30 -0.14 -8.40 8.39
N GLN A 31 0.71 -9.22 7.77
CA GLN A 31 1.57 -10.16 8.51
C GLN A 31 2.64 -9.42 9.32
N PRO A 32 2.79 -9.72 10.63
CA PRO A 32 3.76 -9.05 11.49
C PRO A 32 5.23 -9.27 11.06
N VAL A 33 5.53 -10.38 10.38
CA VAL A 33 6.87 -10.68 9.83
C VAL A 33 7.28 -9.67 8.77
N ASN A 34 6.31 -9.20 7.97
CA ASN A 34 6.57 -8.31 6.86
C ASN A 34 6.47 -6.83 7.25
N ASP A 35 6.18 -6.53 8.52
CA ASP A 35 5.96 -5.16 8.99
C ASP A 35 7.15 -4.23 8.71
N ARG A 36 8.38 -4.76 8.84
CA ARG A 36 9.61 -4.02 8.52
C ARG A 36 9.80 -3.77 7.02
N VAL A 37 9.28 -4.65 6.17
CA VAL A 37 9.35 -4.52 4.71
C VAL A 37 8.36 -3.47 4.21
N TYR A 38 7.15 -3.45 4.76
CA TYR A 38 6.10 -2.50 4.34
C TYR A 38 6.18 -1.13 5.03
N PHE A 39 6.75 -1.04 6.24
CA PHE A 39 6.84 0.21 7.01
C PHE A 39 8.26 0.61 7.43
N PRO A 40 9.30 0.51 6.58
CA PRO A 40 10.69 0.79 6.97
C PRO A 40 10.90 2.25 7.38
N LYS A 41 10.25 3.21 6.69
CA LYS A 41 10.35 4.65 7.01
C LYS A 41 9.93 4.96 8.45
N TRP A 42 8.97 4.23 9.00
CA TRP A 42 8.48 4.44 10.37
C TRP A 42 9.51 3.98 11.40
N TYR A 43 10.22 2.89 11.11
CA TYR A 43 11.32 2.40 11.93
C TYR A 43 12.54 3.32 11.86
N LEU A 44 12.90 3.80 10.67
CA LEU A 44 14.02 4.75 10.49
C LEU A 44 13.80 6.07 11.22
N LYS A 45 12.55 6.50 11.37
CA LYS A 45 12.17 7.71 12.10
C LYS A 45 11.99 7.51 13.60
N GLY A 46 12.12 6.27 14.10
CA GLY A 46 11.85 5.94 15.49
C GLY A 46 10.37 6.08 15.90
N LEU A 47 9.46 6.34 14.96
CA LEU A 47 8.01 6.47 15.20
C LEU A 47 7.35 5.12 15.51
N ARG A 48 8.03 4.03 15.14
CA ARG A 48 7.59 2.67 15.41
C ARG A 48 8.74 1.89 16.03
N THR A 49 8.51 1.37 17.23
CA THR A 49 9.42 0.42 17.86
C THR A 49 8.88 -0.98 17.63
N SER A 50 9.78 -1.94 17.36
CA SER A 50 9.34 -3.33 17.27
C SER A 50 8.92 -3.74 18.67
N SER A 51 7.62 -3.97 18.90
CA SER A 51 7.13 -4.62 20.11
C SER A 51 7.60 -6.08 20.10
N ILE A 52 8.87 -6.29 20.41
CA ILE A 52 9.49 -7.61 20.52
C ILE A 52 9.12 -8.26 21.87
N GLN A 53 8.48 -7.52 22.79
CA GLN A 53 8.45 -7.90 24.22
C GLN A 53 7.13 -8.47 24.78
N THR A 54 6.00 -8.56 24.07
CA THR A 54 4.72 -8.85 24.80
C THR A 54 3.68 -9.72 24.08
N GLY A 55 4.07 -10.70 23.26
CA GLY A 55 3.11 -11.64 22.65
C GLY A 55 3.65 -13.04 22.43
N GLY A 56 2.82 -14.06 22.67
CA GLY A 56 3.16 -15.47 22.49
C GLY A 56 3.65 -15.81 21.07
N PHE A 57 4.52 -16.82 20.97
CA PHE A 57 5.29 -17.13 19.76
C PHE A 57 4.47 -17.25 18.46
N GLY A 58 3.20 -17.68 18.47
CA GLY A 58 2.39 -17.89 17.27
C GLY A 58 1.77 -16.63 16.66
N SER A 59 1.20 -15.74 17.46
CA SER A 59 0.61 -14.46 16.99
C SER A 59 1.67 -13.44 16.55
N LYS A 60 2.94 -13.73 16.85
CA LYS A 60 4.11 -12.95 16.45
C LYS A 60 4.49 -13.12 14.98
N PHE A 61 4.07 -14.22 14.34
CA PHE A 61 4.41 -14.50 12.93
C PHE A 61 3.22 -14.41 11.98
N ILE A 62 2.01 -14.76 12.44
CA ILE A 62 0.82 -14.80 11.57
C ILE A 62 -0.30 -14.00 12.21
N ASN A 63 -0.91 -13.09 11.43
CA ASN A 63 -2.14 -12.42 11.86
C ASN A 63 -3.37 -13.23 11.43
N LEU A 64 -4.12 -13.73 12.41
CA LEU A 64 -5.33 -14.55 12.23
C LEU A 64 -6.63 -13.74 12.32
N ASP A 65 -6.58 -12.41 12.45
CA ASP A 65 -7.77 -11.58 12.56
C ASP A 65 -8.45 -11.37 11.20
N PHE A 66 -9.48 -12.19 10.91
CA PHE A 66 -10.31 -12.11 9.70
C PHE A 66 -10.92 -10.72 9.46
N ARG A 67 -11.15 -9.92 10.51
CA ARG A 67 -11.68 -8.55 10.38
C ARG A 67 -10.72 -7.63 9.66
N SER A 68 -9.42 -7.87 9.81
CA SER A 68 -8.36 -7.11 9.12
C SER A 68 -8.37 -7.37 7.60
N TYR A 69 -8.78 -8.56 7.16
CA TYR A 69 -8.85 -8.94 5.75
C TYR A 69 -10.10 -8.41 5.04
N VAL A 70 -11.22 -8.23 5.75
CA VAL A 70 -12.44 -7.59 5.18
C VAL A 70 -12.20 -6.10 4.86
N ARG A 71 -11.26 -5.46 5.55
CA ARG A 71 -10.92 -4.04 5.39
C ARG A 71 -9.71 -3.79 4.50
N PHE A 72 -9.39 -4.74 3.61
CA PHE A 72 -8.14 -4.72 2.86
C PHE A 72 -7.94 -3.48 1.98
N LEU A 73 -9.01 -2.82 1.51
CA LEU A 73 -8.91 -1.59 0.73
C LEU A 73 -8.77 -0.31 1.56
N ASN A 74 -8.83 -0.38 2.90
CA ASN A 74 -8.75 0.80 3.75
C ASN A 74 -7.42 1.56 3.62
N TRP A 75 -6.34 0.93 3.14
CA TRP A 75 -5.08 1.64 2.93
C TRP A 75 -5.20 2.78 1.91
N MET A 76 -6.11 2.68 0.94
CA MET A 76 -6.28 3.67 -0.12
C MET A 76 -6.84 5.01 0.40
N PRO A 77 -7.98 5.06 1.13
CA PRO A 77 -8.43 6.31 1.74
C PRO A 77 -7.46 6.82 2.82
N GLU A 78 -6.79 5.94 3.58
CA GLU A 78 -5.77 6.37 4.55
C GLU A 78 -4.57 7.06 3.88
N ALA A 79 -4.17 6.63 2.68
CA ALA A 79 -3.06 7.24 1.94
C ALA A 79 -3.34 8.70 1.53
N LEU A 80 -4.61 9.11 1.46
CA LEU A 80 -5.04 10.45 1.08
C LEU A 80 -5.23 11.41 2.26
N LYS A 81 -5.16 10.91 3.51
CA LYS A 81 -5.45 11.73 4.69
C LYS A 81 -4.33 12.69 5.08
N MET A 82 -3.09 12.40 4.70
CA MET A 82 -1.93 13.20 5.09
C MET A 82 -1.85 14.46 4.22
N PRO A 83 -1.95 15.68 4.80
CA PRO A 83 -1.91 16.91 4.03
C PRO A 83 -0.50 17.17 3.45
N GLU A 84 -0.42 17.89 2.33
CA GLU A 84 0.85 18.13 1.62
C GLU A 84 1.97 18.71 2.51
N PRO A 85 1.74 19.71 3.39
CA PRO A 85 2.82 20.24 4.23
C PRO A 85 3.42 19.17 5.13
N GLU A 86 2.58 18.36 5.76
CA GLU A 86 3.02 17.24 6.59
C GLU A 86 3.74 16.18 5.76
N LEU A 87 3.25 15.91 4.54
CA LEU A 87 3.89 14.98 3.62
C LEU A 87 5.26 15.47 3.14
N VAL A 88 5.47 16.78 2.94
CA VAL A 88 6.79 17.35 2.63
C VAL A 88 7.75 17.14 3.79
N HIS A 89 7.32 17.43 5.03
CA HIS A 89 8.14 17.17 6.22
C HIS A 89 8.40 15.68 6.44
N HIS A 90 7.46 14.82 6.06
CA HIS A 90 7.57 13.39 6.26
C HIS A 90 8.35 12.66 5.15
N ALA A 91 8.09 12.94 3.89
CA ALA A 91 8.68 12.22 2.75
C ALA A 91 9.84 12.98 2.09
N GLY A 92 9.94 14.29 2.31
CA GLY A 92 10.85 15.18 1.59
C GLY A 92 10.18 15.86 0.40
N LEU A 93 10.71 17.01 0.01
CA LEU A 93 10.17 17.84 -1.09
C LEU A 93 10.14 17.08 -2.42
N ASP A 94 11.25 16.43 -2.78
CA ASP A 94 11.40 15.74 -4.07
C ASP A 94 10.33 14.65 -4.28
N SER A 95 10.01 13.91 -3.22
CA SER A 95 8.96 12.88 -3.27
C SER A 95 7.58 13.48 -3.51
N VAL A 96 7.29 14.65 -2.93
CA VAL A 96 6.01 15.35 -3.11
C VAL A 96 5.91 15.96 -4.50
N VAL A 97 6.99 16.56 -5.01
CA VAL A 97 7.04 17.07 -6.39
C VAL A 97 6.84 15.92 -7.39
N TYR A 98 7.41 14.74 -7.15
CA TYR A 98 7.17 13.55 -7.97
C TYR A 98 5.70 13.13 -7.98
N LEU A 99 5.02 13.11 -6.82
CA LEU A 99 3.59 12.81 -6.75
C LEU A 99 2.74 13.84 -7.50
N ARG A 100 3.15 15.11 -7.50
CA ARG A 100 2.47 16.16 -8.27
C ARG A 100 2.50 15.92 -9.78
N ILE A 101 3.49 15.22 -10.32
CA ILE A 101 3.50 14.85 -11.75
C ILE A 101 2.28 14.00 -12.10
N TYR A 102 1.88 13.06 -11.24
CA TYR A 102 0.67 12.25 -11.44
C TYR A 102 -0.61 13.08 -11.32
N LEU A 103 -0.67 14.01 -10.36
CA LEU A 103 -1.82 14.92 -10.22
C LEU A 103 -1.95 15.87 -11.40
N LEU A 104 -0.84 16.40 -11.91
CA LEU A 104 -0.82 17.20 -13.13
C LEU A 104 -1.27 16.36 -14.33
N GLY A 105 -0.77 15.14 -14.48
CA GLY A 105 -1.23 14.22 -15.51
C GLY A 105 -2.75 14.01 -15.48
N TYR A 106 -3.32 13.83 -14.29
CA TYR A 106 -4.78 13.72 -14.11
C TYR A 106 -5.54 15.02 -14.42
N LEU A 107 -4.96 16.20 -14.15
CA LEU A 107 -5.60 17.49 -14.41
C LEU A 107 -5.60 17.87 -15.90
N TYR A 108 -4.58 17.43 -16.64
CA TYR A 108 -4.37 17.80 -18.04
C TYR A 108 -4.91 16.78 -19.06
N ILE A 109 -5.40 15.63 -18.59
CA ILE A 109 -6.07 14.58 -19.40
C ILE A 109 -7.58 14.68 -19.16
#